data_AF-A0A1V4MKZ9-F1
#
_entry.id   AF-A0A1V4MKZ9-F1
#
_cell.length_a   1.000
_cell.length_b   1.000
_cell.length_c   1.000
_cell.angle_alpha   90.00
_cell.angle_beta   90.00
_cell.angle_gamma   90.00
#
_symmetry.space_group_name_H-M   'P 1'
#
loop_
_entity.id
_entity.type
_entity.pdbx_description
1 polymer ?
#
loop_
_entity_poly.entity_id
_entity_poly.type
_entity_poly.pdbx_seq_one_letter_code
_entity_poly.pdbx_strand_id
1 'polypeptide(L)'
;MNSCRLLISSRLLTALFVAFLLTGCAAKYGQVILEDDRGTISVEVEEGGEYGRIYPGEAHRYYKTTLPEIPPGHMPPPGKCRIWIPGKPPGQQPPPGDCYELEMNMPPGAWLIRG
;
A
#
# COMPACT_ATOMS: atom_id res chain seq x y z
N MET A 1 13.68 -6.75 58.35
CA MET A 1 13.12 -6.26 57.07
C MET A 1 14.08 -5.23 56.52
N ASN A 2 14.89 -5.66 55.57
CA ASN A 2 16.06 -4.90 55.12
C ASN A 2 15.63 -3.94 54.03
N SER A 3 15.50 -2.66 54.37
CA SER A 3 15.28 -1.61 53.40
C SER A 3 16.60 -1.32 52.69
N CYS A 4 16.78 -1.89 51.50
CA CYS A 4 17.88 -1.54 50.59
C CYS A 4 17.61 -0.13 50.05
N ARG A 5 18.10 0.89 50.76
CA ARG A 5 18.04 2.28 50.29
C ARG A 5 19.16 2.48 49.28
N LEU A 6 18.81 2.43 48.00
CA LEU A 6 19.70 2.73 46.89
C LEU A 6 20.05 4.23 46.93
N LEU A 7 21.16 4.60 47.58
CA LEU A 7 21.71 5.96 47.55
C LEU A 7 22.41 6.15 46.21
N ILE A 8 21.63 6.53 45.19
CA ILE A 8 22.18 6.91 43.89
C ILE A 8 22.91 8.24 44.09
N SER A 9 24.24 8.25 43.98
CA SER A 9 25.03 9.46 44.19
C SER A 9 24.67 10.51 43.14
N SER A 10 24.71 11.80 43.49
CA SER A 10 24.43 12.91 42.56
C SER A 10 25.28 12.84 41.28
N ARG A 11 26.51 12.29 41.38
CA ARG A 11 27.39 12.02 40.24
C ARG A 11 26.90 10.89 39.34
N LEU A 12 26.28 9.86 39.92
CA LEU A 12 25.66 8.77 39.17
C LEU A 12 24.38 9.24 38.46
N LEU A 13 23.58 10.06 39.15
CA LEU A 13 22.39 10.71 38.58
C LEU A 13 22.76 11.64 37.42
N THR A 14 23.80 12.47 37.59
CA THR A 14 24.29 13.32 36.50
C THR A 14 24.88 12.51 35.35
N ALA A 15 25.61 11.43 35.63
CA ALA A 15 26.14 10.56 34.57
C ALA A 15 25.01 9.87 33.77
N LEU A 16 23.97 9.36 34.45
CA LEU A 16 22.80 8.76 33.80
C LEU A 16 22.01 9.81 33.00
N PHE A 17 21.88 11.02 33.51
CA PHE A 17 21.21 12.12 32.82
C PHE A 17 21.99 12.56 31.56
N VAL A 18 23.31 12.67 31.66
CA VAL A 18 24.20 12.95 30.52
C VAL A 18 24.17 11.82 29.49
N ALA A 19 24.16 10.55 29.94
CA ALA A 19 24.01 9.41 29.05
C ALA A 19 22.67 9.44 28.30
N PHE A 20 21.57 9.76 28.97
CA PHE A 20 20.25 9.90 28.35
C PHE A 20 20.20 11.03 27.31
N LEU A 21 20.89 12.16 27.57
CA LEU A 21 21.01 13.26 26.61
C LEU A 21 21.84 12.87 25.38
N LEU A 22 22.85 12.02 25.54
CA LEU A 22 23.71 11.56 24.44
C LEU A 22 23.11 10.40 23.64
N THR A 23 22.25 9.56 24.24
CA THR A 23 21.40 8.59 23.54
C THR A 23 20.09 9.23 23.07
N GLY A 24 20.15 10.45 22.53
CA GLY A 24 19.04 10.98 21.78
C GLY A 24 18.70 9.99 20.66
N CYS A 25 17.49 9.44 20.68
CA CYS A 25 16.96 8.81 19.47
C CYS A 25 16.99 9.92 18.42
N ALA A 26 17.84 9.77 17.39
CA ALA A 26 17.68 10.53 16.18
C ALA A 26 16.28 10.17 15.69
N ALA A 27 15.32 10.97 16.10
CA ALA A 27 13.97 10.76 15.68
C ALA A 27 14.06 10.92 14.17
N LYS A 28 13.87 9.82 13.43
CA LYS A 28 13.80 9.83 11.97
C LYS A 28 12.49 10.50 11.56
N TYR A 29 12.27 11.72 12.03
CA TYR A 29 11.32 12.63 11.44
C TYR A 29 12.13 13.29 10.33
N GLY A 30 12.05 12.69 9.14
CA GLY A 30 12.53 13.34 7.93
C GLY A 30 11.89 14.72 7.87
N GLN A 31 12.73 15.74 7.83
CA GLN A 31 12.28 17.11 7.63
C GLN A 31 11.77 17.19 6.19
N VAL A 32 10.44 17.17 6.01
CA VAL A 32 9.86 17.56 4.72
C VAL A 32 9.96 19.09 4.68
N ILE A 33 10.98 19.60 4.00
CA ILE A 33 10.96 21.01 3.60
C ILE A 33 9.93 21.09 2.47
N LEU A 34 8.69 21.43 2.83
CA LEU A 34 7.66 21.84 1.88
C LEU A 34 8.03 23.25 1.41
N GLU A 35 8.98 23.37 0.50
CA GLU A 35 9.16 24.60 -0.27
C GLU A 35 8.67 24.37 -1.69
N ASP A 36 7.36 24.11 -1.80
CA ASP A 36 6.58 24.72 -2.87
C ASP A 36 5.15 24.96 -2.39
N ASP A 37 4.49 25.93 -3.02
CA ASP A 37 3.12 26.35 -2.68
C ASP A 37 2.06 25.29 -3.02
N ARG A 38 2.47 24.04 -3.31
CA ARG A 38 1.65 22.96 -3.89
C ARG A 38 1.69 21.65 -3.08
N GLY A 39 2.63 21.48 -2.14
CA GLY A 39 2.54 20.49 -1.06
C GLY A 39 2.68 19.01 -1.47
N THR A 40 3.69 18.65 -2.27
CA THR A 40 3.88 17.25 -2.72
C THR A 40 4.92 16.48 -1.87
N ILE A 41 4.66 15.19 -1.55
CA ILE A 41 5.58 14.30 -0.81
C ILE A 41 6.37 13.42 -1.79
N SER A 42 7.70 13.51 -1.77
CA SER A 42 8.59 12.62 -2.52
C SER A 42 9.11 11.50 -1.63
N VAL A 43 8.83 10.24 -1.99
CA VAL A 43 9.45 9.06 -1.38
C VAL A 43 10.36 8.40 -2.42
N GLU A 44 11.64 8.27 -2.10
CA GLU A 44 12.60 7.52 -2.91
C GLU A 44 12.32 6.02 -2.74
N VAL A 45 11.96 5.36 -3.83
CA VAL A 45 11.77 3.91 -3.87
C VAL A 45 12.97 3.32 -4.62
N GLU A 46 13.74 2.46 -3.95
CA GLU A 46 14.92 1.83 -4.54
C GLU A 46 14.55 0.80 -5.63
N GLU A 47 15.18 1.03 -6.78
CA GLU A 47 15.45 0.23 -7.98
C GLU A 47 14.58 -0.98 -8.40
N GLY A 48 14.08 -0.89 -9.65
CA GLY A 48 13.91 -2.06 -10.51
C GLY A 48 13.07 -1.83 -11.78
N GLY A 49 13.71 -1.71 -12.96
CA GLY A 49 13.07 -2.05 -14.25
C GLY A 49 13.42 -1.19 -15.48
N GLU A 50 14.17 -1.77 -16.43
CA GLU A 50 14.77 -1.22 -17.67
C GLU A 50 13.84 -1.14 -18.92
N TYR A 51 12.61 -0.61 -18.84
CA TYR A 51 11.84 -0.34 -20.08
C TYR A 51 10.91 0.87 -19.97
N GLY A 52 11.45 2.05 -20.24
CA GLY A 52 10.69 3.29 -20.37
C GLY A 52 11.19 4.15 -21.52
N ARG A 53 10.71 3.90 -22.74
CA ARG A 53 10.68 4.95 -23.79
C ARG A 53 9.32 5.63 -23.75
N ILE A 54 9.39 6.96 -23.82
CA ILE A 54 8.44 7.95 -23.29
C ILE A 54 7.43 8.37 -24.36
N TYR A 55 6.13 8.37 -24.04
CA TYR A 55 5.14 9.20 -24.76
C TYR A 55 5.19 10.61 -24.15
N PRO A 56 5.40 11.68 -24.93
CA PRO A 56 5.37 13.03 -24.41
C PRO A 56 3.91 13.41 -24.10
N GLY A 57 3.50 13.27 -22.84
CA GLY A 57 2.20 13.75 -22.37
C GLY A 57 1.58 12.98 -21.21
N GLU A 58 1.85 11.69 -21.03
CA GLU A 58 1.29 10.91 -19.93
C GLU A 58 2.24 9.77 -19.58
N ALA A 59 2.78 9.80 -18.37
CA ALA A 59 3.45 8.63 -17.80
C ALA A 59 2.39 7.59 -17.44
N HIS A 60 1.85 6.89 -18.44
CA HIS A 60 1.00 5.73 -18.21
C HIS A 60 1.87 4.66 -17.56
N ARG A 61 1.81 4.54 -16.23
CA ARG A 61 2.31 3.38 -15.50
C ARG A 61 1.61 2.17 -16.10
N TYR A 62 2.33 1.38 -16.90
CA TYR A 62 1.85 0.09 -17.40
C TYR A 62 1.75 -0.87 -16.21
N TYR A 63 0.61 -0.83 -15.53
CA TYR A 63 0.24 -1.93 -14.66
C TYR A 63 -0.01 -3.12 -15.60
N LYS A 64 0.84 -4.14 -15.53
CA LYS A 64 0.45 -5.45 -16.04
C LYS A 64 -0.56 -6.03 -15.05
N THR A 65 -1.77 -5.48 -15.02
CA THR A 65 -2.89 -6.21 -14.44
C THR A 65 -3.07 -7.40 -15.37
N THR A 66 -2.70 -8.58 -14.91
CA THR A 66 -3.08 -9.82 -15.56
C THR A 66 -4.60 -9.89 -15.47
N LEU A 67 -5.27 -9.23 -16.41
CA LEU A 67 -6.71 -9.34 -16.57
C LEU A 67 -7.00 -10.82 -16.76
N PRO A 68 -8.08 -11.34 -16.13
CA PRO A 68 -8.42 -12.74 -16.30
C PRO A 68 -8.76 -12.99 -17.77
N GLU A 69 -8.22 -14.07 -18.32
CA GLU A 69 -8.65 -14.55 -19.62
C GLU A 69 -10.04 -15.19 -19.47
N ILE A 70 -11.05 -14.56 -20.06
CA ILE A 70 -12.44 -14.99 -19.96
C ILE A 70 -12.77 -15.79 -21.22
N PRO A 71 -13.08 -17.09 -21.11
CA PRO A 71 -13.43 -17.90 -22.27
C PRO A 71 -14.69 -17.37 -22.97
N PRO A 72 -14.83 -17.60 -24.29
CA PRO A 72 -16.07 -17.32 -25.00
C PRO A 72 -17.29 -17.92 -24.28
N GLY A 73 -18.41 -17.18 -24.29
CA GLY A 73 -19.63 -17.55 -23.57
C GLY A 73 -19.62 -17.31 -22.06
N HIS A 74 -18.50 -16.87 -21.47
CA HIS A 74 -18.40 -16.52 -20.05
C HIS A 74 -18.39 -15.01 -19.79
N MET A 75 -18.39 -14.20 -20.85
CA MET A 75 -18.57 -12.76 -20.74
C MET A 75 -19.98 -12.44 -20.20
N PRO A 76 -20.15 -11.50 -19.26
CA PRO A 76 -21.47 -10.97 -18.94
C PRO A 76 -22.14 -10.38 -20.19
N PRO A 77 -23.49 -10.39 -20.27
CA PRO A 77 -24.21 -9.71 -21.34
C PRO A 77 -24.02 -8.17 -21.23
N PRO A 78 -24.26 -7.43 -22.33
CA PRO A 78 -24.14 -5.97 -22.33
C PRO A 78 -24.92 -5.30 -21.20
N GLY A 79 -24.27 -4.38 -20.50
CA GLY A 79 -24.88 -3.64 -19.38
C GLY A 79 -24.98 -4.42 -18.06
N LYS A 80 -24.42 -5.64 -18.00
CA LYS A 80 -24.23 -6.39 -16.75
C LYS A 80 -22.76 -6.51 -16.40
N CYS A 81 -22.51 -6.79 -15.14
CA CYS A 81 -21.17 -7.08 -14.64
C CYS A 81 -21.08 -8.53 -14.14
N ARG A 82 -19.86 -9.04 -14.01
CA ARG A 82 -19.57 -10.35 -13.44
C ARG A 82 -18.32 -10.28 -12.58
N ILE A 83 -18.37 -10.84 -11.38
CA ILE A 83 -17.19 -11.02 -10.53
C ILE A 83 -16.41 -12.24 -11.05
N TRP A 84 -15.12 -12.07 -11.29
CA TRP A 84 -14.18 -13.12 -11.66
C TRP A 84 -13.22 -13.38 -10.51
N ILE A 85 -13.22 -14.60 -9.98
CA ILE A 85 -12.39 -15.00 -8.85
C ILE A 85 -11.18 -15.78 -9.37
N PRO A 86 -9.94 -15.33 -9.10
CA PRO A 86 -8.74 -16.09 -9.49
C PRO A 86 -8.75 -17.52 -8.95
N GLY A 87 -8.28 -18.47 -9.76
CA GLY A 87 -8.21 -19.89 -9.39
C GLY A 87 -9.53 -20.65 -9.44
N LYS A 88 -10.67 -19.97 -9.64
CA LYS A 88 -11.97 -20.62 -9.78
C LYS A 88 -12.25 -20.98 -11.26
N PRO A 89 -12.68 -22.21 -11.56
CA PRO A 89 -12.99 -22.60 -12.95
C PRO A 89 -14.10 -21.72 -13.57
N PRO A 90 -14.08 -21.44 -14.89
CA PRO A 90 -15.05 -20.58 -15.56
C PRO A 90 -16.52 -20.92 -15.28
N GLY A 91 -16.88 -22.20 -15.33
CA GLY A 91 -18.24 -22.69 -15.07
C GLY A 91 -18.67 -22.63 -13.60
N GLN A 92 -17.75 -22.32 -12.67
CA GLN A 92 -18.03 -22.17 -11.25
C GLN A 92 -18.00 -20.69 -10.82
N GLN A 93 -17.62 -19.77 -11.71
CA GLN A 93 -17.64 -18.34 -11.42
C GLN A 93 -19.07 -17.88 -11.09
N PRO A 94 -19.25 -16.90 -10.19
CA PRO A 94 -20.57 -16.31 -9.92
C PRO A 94 -21.29 -15.89 -11.20
N PRO A 95 -22.64 -15.91 -11.22
CA PRO A 95 -23.39 -15.43 -12.36
C PRO A 95 -23.19 -13.92 -12.57
N PRO A 96 -23.44 -13.41 -13.80
CA PRO A 96 -23.56 -11.97 -14.02
C PRO A 96 -24.68 -11.35 -13.18
N GLY A 97 -24.55 -10.07 -12.86
CA GLY A 97 -25.49 -9.31 -12.03
C GLY A 97 -25.45 -7.81 -12.31
N ASP A 98 -26.15 -7.05 -11.47
CA ASP A 98 -26.09 -5.59 -11.51
C ASP A 98 -24.68 -5.09 -11.17
N CYS A 99 -24.21 -4.08 -11.90
CA CYS A 99 -22.84 -3.59 -11.73
C CYS A 99 -22.62 -2.91 -10.39
N TYR A 100 -23.57 -2.11 -9.92
CA TYR A 100 -23.46 -1.39 -8.66
C TYR A 100 -23.50 -2.36 -7.48
N GLU A 101 -24.40 -3.33 -7.52
CA GLU A 101 -24.48 -4.37 -6.49
C GLU A 101 -23.20 -5.22 -6.42
N LEU A 102 -22.65 -5.63 -7.56
CA LEU A 102 -21.44 -6.45 -7.59
C LEU A 102 -20.17 -5.67 -7.21
N GLU A 103 -20.10 -4.39 -7.55
CA GLU A 103 -19.01 -3.50 -7.12
C GLU A 103 -18.98 -3.35 -5.59
N MET A 104 -20.13 -3.17 -4.95
CA MET A 104 -20.25 -3.03 -3.50
C MET A 104 -19.94 -4.32 -2.73
N ASN A 105 -20.11 -5.49 -3.36
CA ASN A 105 -19.92 -6.80 -2.74
C ASN A 105 -18.70 -7.55 -3.26
N MET A 106 -17.75 -6.83 -3.86
CA MET A 106 -16.61 -7.42 -4.54
C MET A 106 -15.60 -8.04 -3.54
N PRO A 107 -15.31 -9.36 -3.63
CA PRO A 107 -14.30 -9.98 -2.78
C PRO A 107 -12.90 -9.41 -3.05
N PRO A 108 -12.03 -9.31 -2.03
CA PRO A 108 -10.64 -8.93 -2.23
C PRO A 108 -9.94 -9.83 -3.26
N GLY A 109 -9.21 -9.20 -4.20
CA GLY A 109 -8.45 -9.93 -5.22
C GLY A 109 -9.26 -10.53 -6.36
N ALA A 110 -10.59 -10.31 -6.41
CA ALA A 110 -11.39 -10.61 -7.60
C ALA A 110 -11.25 -9.51 -8.67
N TRP A 111 -11.80 -9.74 -9.86
CA TRP A 111 -11.99 -8.73 -10.90
C TRP A 111 -13.47 -8.49 -11.17
N LEU A 112 -13.86 -7.25 -11.46
CA LEU A 112 -15.20 -6.91 -11.91
C LEU A 112 -15.15 -6.72 -13.42
N ILE A 113 -15.79 -7.64 -14.14
CA ILE A 113 -15.83 -7.66 -15.60
C ILE A 113 -17.13 -7.02 -16.05
N ARG A 114 -17.06 -6.09 -17.00
CA ARG A 114 -18.23 -5.42 -17.59
C ARG A 114 -18.47 -5.94 -18.99
N GLY A 115 -19.73 -6.25 -19.31
CA GLY A 115 -20.19 -6.72 -20.61
C GLY A 115 -20.58 -5.60 -21.56
#